data_AF-A0A3D3PID1-F1
#
_entry.id   AF-A0A3D3PID1-F1
#
_cell.length_a   1.000
_cell.length_b   1.000
_cell.length_c   1.000
_cell.angle_alpha   90.00
_cell.angle_beta   90.00
_cell.angle_gamma   90.00
#
_symmetry.space_group_name_H-M   'P 1'
#
loop_
_entity.id
_entity.type
_entity.pdbx_description
1 polymer ?
#
loop_
_entity_poly.entity_id
_entity_poly.type
_entity_poly.pdbx_seq_one_letter_code
_entity_poly.pdbx_strand_id
1 'polypeptide(L)' 'GALDALNLCLLAVTRPGDSVIIESPTFYGALQSLERIGLEAIEVPTHPREG' A
#
# COMPACT_ATOMS: atom_id res chain seq x y z
N GLY A 1 12.39 -4.58 10.84
CA GLY A 1 12.92 -3.98 9.59
C GLY A 1 11.87 -3.08 8.96
N ALA A 2 12.14 -2.49 7.78
CA ALA A 2 11.23 -1.52 7.15
C ALA A 2 9.86 -2.13 6.79
N LEU A 3 9.83 -3.37 6.30
CA LEU A 3 8.58 -4.09 6.04
C LEU A 3 7.78 -4.36 7.32
N ASP A 4 8.44 -4.69 8.43
CA ASP A 4 7.75 -4.89 9.72
C ASP A 4 7.13 -3.59 10.22
N ALA A 5 7.84 -2.47 10.09
CA ALA A 5 7.33 -1.15 10.43
C ALA A 5 6.13 -0.77 9.56
N LEU A 6 6.19 -1.00 8.25
CA LEU A 6 5.07 -0.78 7.34
C LEU A 6 3.83 -1.59 7.77
N ASN A 7 4.01 -2.89 8.03
CA ASN A 7 2.91 -3.75 8.47
C ASN A 7 2.30 -3.28 9.80
N LEU A 8 3.14 -2.87 10.77
CA LEU A 8 2.65 -2.34 12.06
C LEU A 8 1.85 -1.05 11.86
N CYS A 9 2.33 -0.13 11.02
CA CYS A 9 1.62 1.10 10.71
C CYS A 9 0.27 0.81 10.06
N LEU A 10 0.23 -0.06 9.05
CA LEU A 10 -1.01 -0.44 8.37
C LEU A 10 -2.04 -1.02 9.36
N LEU A 11 -1.62 -1.96 10.22
CA LEU A 11 -2.51 -2.54 11.23
C LEU A 11 -2.98 -1.53 12.28
N ALA A 12 -2.21 -0.48 12.55
CA ALA A 12 -2.56 0.54 13.53
C ALA A 12 -3.59 1.56 13.00
N VAL A 13 -3.60 1.81 11.68
CA VAL A 13 -4.37 2.91 11.08
C VAL A 13 -5.46 2.47 10.11
N THR A 14 -5.55 1.17 9.80
CA THR A 14 -6.53 0.61 8.85
C THR A 14 -7.24 -0.61 9.43
N ARG A 15 -8.31 -1.03 8.77
CA ARG A 15 -9.05 -2.28 9.00
C ARG A 15 -9.21 -3.03 7.68
N PRO A 16 -9.37 -4.36 7.71
CA PRO A 16 -9.68 -5.12 6.50
C PRO A 16 -10.90 -4.53 5.78
N GLY A 17 -10.76 -4.32 4.47
CA GLY A 17 -11.75 -3.63 3.62
C GLY A 17 -11.49 -2.14 3.42
N ASP A 18 -10.60 -1.51 4.18
CA ASP A 18 -10.21 -0.12 3.94
C ASP A 18 -9.34 0.01 2.68
N SER A 19 -9.45 1.17 2.03
CA SER A 19 -8.64 1.49 0.85
C SER A 19 -7.40 2.30 1.21
N VAL A 20 -6.27 1.99 0.59
CA VAL A 20 -4.99 2.69 0.75
C VAL A 20 -4.52 3.19 -0.60
N ILE A 21 -4.24 4.48 -0.69
CA ILE A 21 -3.65 5.08 -1.89
C ILE A 21 -2.17 4.70 -1.96
N ILE A 22 -1.74 4.25 -3.13
CA ILE A 22 -0.34 3.95 -3.43
C ILE A 22 0.06 4.59 -4.76
N GLU A 23 1.33 4.94 -4.90
CA GLU A 23 1.86 5.41 -6.17
C GLU A 23 1.95 4.27 -7.20
N SER A 24 2.01 4.59 -8.49
CA SER A 24 2.30 3.63 -9.56
C SER A 24 3.37 4.23 -10.49
N PRO A 25 4.54 3.56 -10.66
CA PRO A 25 4.88 2.24 -10.13
C PRO A 25 5.27 2.26 -8.64
N THR A 26 4.88 1.22 -7.88
CA THR A 26 5.25 1.04 -6.46
C THR A 26 6.13 -0.18 -6.21
N PHE A 27 6.67 -0.27 -4.99
CA PHE A 27 7.36 -1.44 -4.48
C PHE A 27 6.39 -2.60 -4.22
N TYR A 28 6.64 -3.74 -4.86
CA TYR A 28 5.78 -4.93 -4.77
C TYR A 28 5.57 -5.46 -3.35
N GLY A 29 6.53 -5.31 -2.44
CA GLY A 29 6.36 -5.73 -1.05
C GLY A 29 5.26 -4.96 -0.32
N ALA A 30 4.99 -3.71 -0.71
CA ALA A 30 3.87 -2.94 -0.18
C ALA A 30 2.52 -3.54 -0.64
N LEU A 31 2.41 -3.90 -1.93
CA LEU A 31 1.21 -4.55 -2.48
C LEU A 31 0.89 -5.86 -1.76
N GLN A 32 1.90 -6.72 -1.56
CA GLN A 32 1.72 -7.98 -0.82
C GLN A 32 1.29 -7.75 0.63
N SER A 33 1.81 -6.71 1.28
CA SER A 33 1.40 -6.32 2.63
C SER A 33 -0.07 -5.90 2.69
N LEU A 34 -0.54 -5.10 1.73
CA LEU A 34 -1.94 -4.65 1.64
C LEU A 34 -2.88 -5.84 1.41
N GLU A 35 -2.58 -6.68 0.43
CA GLU A 35 -3.39 -7.87 0.10
C GLU A 35 -3.52 -8.81 1.31
N ARG A 36 -2.41 -9.07 2.02
CA ARG A 36 -2.41 -9.96 3.20
C ARG A 36 -3.26 -9.43 4.36
N ILE A 37 -3.40 -8.11 4.50
CA ILE A 37 -4.21 -7.46 5.54
C ILE A 37 -5.67 -7.30 5.07
N GLY A 38 -5.96 -7.58 3.79
CA GLY A 38 -7.28 -7.43 3.20
C GLY A 38 -7.62 -5.98 2.87
N LEU A 39 -6.62 -5.18 2.50
CA LEU A 39 -6.77 -3.78 2.12
C LEU A 39 -6.87 -3.65 0.59
N GLU A 40 -7.67 -2.69 0.13
CA GLU A 40 -7.79 -2.37 -1.30
C GLU A 40 -6.75 -1.32 -1.69
N ALA A 41 -5.93 -1.60 -2.68
CA ALA A 41 -4.94 -0.65 -3.18
C ALA A 41 -5.55 0.24 -4.26
N ILE A 42 -5.54 1.55 -4.04
CA ILE A 42 -5.90 2.55 -5.05
C ILE A 42 -4.62 3.10 -5.65
N GLU A 43 -4.31 2.65 -6.87
CA GLU A 43 -3.13 3.11 -7.59
C GLU A 43 -3.35 4.52 -8.17
N VAL A 44 -2.41 5.41 -7.84
CA VAL A 44 -2.29 6.75 -8.43
C VAL A 44 -1.01 6.75 -9.26
N PRO A 45 -1.11 6.84 -10.59
CA PRO A 45 0.08 6.88 -11.41
C PRO A 45 0.83 8.20 -11.16
N THR A 46 2.15 8.07 -10.97
CA THR A 46 3.06 9.17 -10.60
C THR A 46 4.19 9.33 -11.60
N HIS A 47 4.12 8.62 -12.73
CA HIS A 47 5.20 8.63 -13.70
C HIS A 47 5.37 10.05 -14.30
N PRO A 48 6.58 10.63 -14.30
CA PRO A 48 6.83 12.05 -14.57
C PRO A 48 6.50 12.52 -16.00
N ARG A 49 5.96 11.64 -16.85
CA ARG A 49 5.61 11.94 -18.24
C ARG A 49 4.11 12.18 -18.44
N GLU A 50 3.23 11.50 -17.71
CA GLU A 50 1.78 11.57 -17.94
C GLU A 50 0.91 11.61 -16.68
N GLY A 51 1.48 11.44 -15.47
CA GLY A 51 0.69 11.40 -14.24
C GLY A 51 -0.17 10.17 -14.22
#